data_AF-A0A8I2YID4-F1
#
_entry.id   AF-A0A8I2YID4-F1
#
_cell.length_a   1.000
_cell.length_b   1.000
_cell.length_c   1.000
_cell.angle_alpha   90.00
_cell.angle_beta   90.00
_cell.angle_gamma   90.00
#
_symmetry.space_group_name_H-M   'P 1'
#
loop_
_entity.id
_entity.type
_entity.pdbx_description
1 polymer ?
#
loop_
_entity_poly.entity_id
_entity_poly.type
_entity_poly.pdbx_seq_one_letter_code
_entity_poly.pdbx_strand_id
1 'polypeptide(L)'
;MKQQGGKVLVHCNGGISLSPAFVVMFVMRHCQLSWEDALHLVQNRRYCISPNGGFLTQIKEYESIYKAKVAVASFPAAPMQRVVSRRKRDDEEEDSRIEDRKRVLVGGDGDDGDDAMMATGP
;
A
#
# COMPACT_ATOMS: atom_id res chain seq x y z
N MET A 1 22.88 -19.66 6.96
CA MET A 1 24.25 -19.09 6.88
C MET A 1 25.00 -19.51 8.13
N LYS A 2 26.11 -20.24 7.99
CA LYS A 2 26.97 -20.57 9.14
C LYS A 2 27.61 -19.28 9.67
N GLN A 3 27.54 -19.06 10.98
CA GLN A 3 28.34 -18.02 11.65
C GLN A 3 29.80 -18.48 11.67
N GLN A 4 30.53 -18.17 10.61
CA GLN A 4 31.99 -18.20 10.65
C GLN A 4 32.37 -17.00 11.52
N GLY A 5 33.01 -17.21 12.67
CA GLY A 5 33.21 -16.21 13.75
C GLY A 5 34.08 -14.98 13.41
N GLY A 6 33.91 -14.40 12.23
CA GLY A 6 34.52 -13.15 11.79
C GLY A 6 33.83 -11.92 12.37
N LYS A 7 34.52 -10.78 12.29
CA LYS A 7 34.03 -9.46 12.72
C LYS A 7 33.86 -8.58 11.50
N VAL A 8 32.78 -7.79 11.48
CA VAL A 8 32.47 -6.83 10.40
C VAL A 8 32.49 -5.41 10.96
N LEU A 9 33.21 -4.51 10.28
CA LEU A 9 33.18 -3.07 10.57
C LEU A 9 32.28 -2.37 9.55
N VAL A 10 31.29 -1.61 10.03
CA VAL A 10 30.43 -0.77 9.19
C VAL A 10 30.79 0.69 9.45
N HIS A 11 31.26 1.42 8.42
CA HIS A 11 31.67 2.82 8.57
C HIS A 11 31.16 3.70 7.42
N CYS A 12 31.08 5.00 7.69
CA CYS A 12 30.99 6.06 6.70
C CYS A 12 32.03 7.13 7.07
N ASN A 13 32.02 8.30 6.43
CA ASN A 13 33.02 9.35 6.70
C ASN A 13 33.04 9.78 8.19
N GLY A 14 31.91 10.22 8.73
CA GLY A 14 31.83 10.69 10.13
C GLY A 14 31.35 9.63 11.14
N GLY A 15 30.78 8.51 10.67
CA GLY A 15 30.13 7.54 11.55
C GLY A 15 28.97 8.12 12.37
N ILE A 16 28.26 9.11 11.82
CA ILE A 16 27.16 9.82 12.49
C ILE A 16 25.80 9.43 11.90
N SER A 17 25.67 9.39 10.57
CA SER A 17 24.37 9.27 9.91
C SER A 17 24.20 7.97 9.12
N LEU A 18 24.95 7.80 8.01
CA LEU A 18 24.76 6.66 7.10
C LEU A 18 25.07 5.30 7.76
N SER A 19 26.30 5.11 8.28
CA SER A 19 26.66 3.81 8.86
C SER A 19 25.84 3.46 10.11
N PRO A 20 25.52 4.39 11.04
CA PRO A 20 24.65 4.07 12.15
C PRO A 20 23.22 3.71 11.74
N ALA A 21 22.66 4.34 10.70
CA ALA A 21 21.32 4.00 10.21
C ALA A 21 21.23 2.53 9.77
N PHE A 22 22.25 2.03 9.04
CA PHE A 22 22.33 0.61 8.70
C PHE A 22 22.47 -0.30 9.92
N VAL A 23 23.30 0.10 10.89
CA VAL A 23 23.48 -0.66 12.13
C VAL A 23 22.19 -0.72 12.94
N VAL A 24 21.40 0.36 13.00
CA VAL A 24 20.09 0.38 13.66
C VAL A 24 19.13 -0.62 13.01
N MET A 25 19.02 -0.63 11.68
CA MET A 25 18.17 -1.61 10.97
C MET A 25 18.64 -3.05 11.18
N PHE A 26 19.96 -3.27 11.21
CA PHE A 26 20.55 -4.57 11.52
C PHE A 26 20.19 -5.03 12.93
N VAL A 27 20.39 -4.16 13.93
CA VAL A 27 20.05 -4.43 15.33
C VAL A 27 18.56 -4.71 15.50
N MET A 28 17.70 -3.91 14.87
CA MET A 28 16.24 -4.11 14.89
C MET A 28 15.88 -5.55 14.46
N ARG A 29 16.44 -6.00 13.34
CA ARG A 29 16.20 -7.36 12.80
C ARG A 29 16.81 -8.46 13.66
N HIS A 30 18.06 -8.29 14.10
CA HIS A 30 18.78 -9.34 14.83
C HIS A 30 18.32 -9.49 16.27
N CYS A 31 17.96 -8.39 16.93
CA CYS A 31 17.53 -8.35 18.32
C CYS A 31 16.00 -8.29 18.47
N GLN A 32 15.23 -8.24 17.37
CA GLN A 32 13.77 -8.14 17.37
C GLN A 32 13.24 -6.96 18.21
N LEU A 33 13.88 -5.82 18.06
CA LEU A 33 13.53 -4.58 18.76
C LEU A 33 12.65 -3.67 17.90
N SER A 34 11.93 -2.75 18.53
CA SER A 34 11.30 -1.63 17.82
C SER A 34 12.38 -0.72 17.20
N TRP A 35 11.99 0.15 16.27
CA TRP A 35 12.95 1.11 15.70
C TRP A 35 13.51 2.07 16.77
N GLU A 36 12.71 2.44 17.77
CA GLU A 36 13.07 3.32 18.89
C GLU A 36 14.10 2.65 19.79
N ASP A 37 13.81 1.42 20.21
CA ASP A 37 14.70 0.64 21.08
C ASP A 37 16.03 0.32 20.38
N ALA A 38 15.98 -0.02 19.09
CA ALA A 38 17.17 -0.25 18.29
C ALA A 38 18.02 1.02 18.17
N LEU A 39 17.40 2.17 17.92
CA LEU A 39 18.09 3.46 17.84
C LEU A 39 18.75 3.81 19.18
N HIS A 40 18.02 3.70 20.28
CA HIS A 40 18.54 3.91 21.63
C HIS A 40 19.68 2.95 21.97
N LEU A 41 19.58 1.68 21.59
CA LEU A 41 20.64 0.71 21.85
C LEU A 41 21.94 1.09 21.13
N VAL A 42 21.85 1.49 19.85
CA VAL A 42 23.05 1.91 19.09
C VAL A 42 23.59 3.23 19.62
N GLN A 43 22.72 4.17 20.00
CA GLN A 43 23.12 5.45 20.60
C GLN A 43 23.82 5.26 21.95
N ASN A 44 23.36 4.33 22.78
CA ASN A 44 24.01 3.97 24.04
C ASN A 44 25.42 3.36 23.83
N ARG A 45 25.71 2.80 22.65
CA ARG A 45 27.05 2.32 22.30
C ARG A 45 27.91 3.39 21.62
N ARG A 46 27.28 4.35 20.94
CA ARG A 46 27.94 5.49 20.29
C ARG A 46 27.03 6.71 20.37
N TYR A 47 27.28 7.58 21.35
CA TYR A 47 26.40 8.72 21.66
C TYR A 47 26.24 9.75 20.52
N CYS A 48 27.23 9.85 19.63
CA CYS A 48 27.27 10.86 18.57
C CYS A 48 26.51 10.48 17.30
N ILE A 49 25.79 9.34 17.29
CA ILE A 49 24.97 9.00 16.14
C ILE A 49 23.82 9.99 16.03
N SER A 50 23.53 10.40 14.79
CA SER A 50 22.41 11.26 14.46
C SER A 50 22.07 10.98 12.99
N PRO A 51 21.25 9.94 12.73
CA PRO A 51 20.71 9.72 11.39
C PRO A 51 19.95 10.97 10.94
N ASN A 52 20.21 11.42 9.72
CA ASN A 52 19.41 12.50 9.13
C ASN A 52 17.92 12.12 9.05
N GLY A 53 17.05 13.11 8.84
CA GLY A 53 15.60 12.88 8.80
C GLY A 53 15.16 11.85 7.76
N GLY A 54 15.82 11.80 6.60
CA GLY A 54 15.56 10.81 5.56
C GLY A 54 15.86 9.38 6.01
N PHE A 55 17.01 9.16 6.64
CA PHE A 55 17.35 7.86 7.21
C PHE A 55 16.43 7.49 8.38
N LEU A 56 16.03 8.46 9.21
CA LEU A 56 15.11 8.19 10.30
C LEU A 56 13.74 7.73 9.77
N THR A 57 13.23 8.35 8.70
CA THR A 57 12.01 7.90 8.01
C THR A 57 12.20 6.49 7.45
N GLN A 58 13.30 6.22 6.76
CA GLN A 58 13.60 4.89 6.23
C GLN A 58 13.70 3.81 7.32
N ILE A 59 14.28 4.14 8.49
CA ILE A 59 14.37 3.25 9.64
C ILE A 59 12.96 2.91 10.17
N LYS A 60 12.07 3.91 10.28
CA LYS A 60 10.68 3.70 10.71
C LYS A 60 9.89 2.83 9.73
N GLU A 61 9.98 3.13 8.44
CA GLU A 61 9.31 2.36 7.38
C GLU A 61 9.82 0.91 7.32
N TYR A 62 11.11 0.71 7.56
CA TYR A 62 11.73 -0.61 7.58
C TYR A 62 11.08 -1.55 8.61
N GLU A 63 10.65 -1.05 9.76
CA GLU A 63 10.02 -1.88 10.79
C GLU A 63 8.75 -2.57 10.26
N SER A 64 7.86 -1.82 9.61
CA SER A 64 6.64 -2.34 9.01
C SER A 64 6.94 -3.38 7.93
N ILE A 65 7.91 -3.09 7.05
CA ILE A 65 8.34 -4.00 5.99
C ILE A 65 8.94 -5.29 6.57
N TYR A 66 9.76 -5.17 7.61
CA TYR A 66 10.38 -6.30 8.29
C TYR A 66 9.34 -7.18 8.98
N LYS A 67 8.41 -6.59 9.74
CA LYS A 67 7.30 -7.32 10.40
C LYS A 67 6.44 -8.07 9.40
N ALA A 68 6.08 -7.44 8.28
CA ALA A 68 5.35 -8.10 7.20
C ALA A 68 6.13 -9.27 6.60
N LYS A 69 7.43 -9.10 6.34
CA LYS A 69 8.29 -10.19 5.82
C LYS A 69 8.37 -11.37 6.78
N VAL A 70 8.48 -11.11 8.09
CA VAL A 70 8.46 -12.17 9.11
C VAL A 70 7.11 -12.87 9.14
N ALA A 71 5.99 -12.13 9.09
CA ALA A 71 4.66 -12.72 9.06
C ALA A 71 4.46 -13.64 7.84
N VAL A 72 4.82 -13.18 6.63
CA VAL A 72 4.72 -14.00 5.41
C VAL A 72 5.61 -15.24 5.48
N ALA A 73 6.80 -15.16 6.09
CA ALA A 73 7.66 -16.32 6.27
C ALA A 73 7.09 -17.35 7.28
N SER A 74 6.32 -16.90 8.26
CA SER A 74 5.69 -17.75 9.28
C SER A 74 4.41 -18.45 8.80
N PHE A 75 3.73 -17.91 7.79
CA PHE A 75 2.58 -18.54 7.13
C PHE A 75 2.98 -19.05 5.75
N PRO A 76 3.45 -20.31 5.61
CA PRO A 76 3.69 -20.87 4.29
C PRO A 76 2.37 -20.82 3.52
N ALA A 77 2.37 -20.10 2.38
CA ALA A 77 1.21 -20.03 1.52
C ALA A 77 0.73 -21.46 1.22
N ALA A 78 -0.46 -21.82 1.72
CA ALA A 78 -1.14 -23.01 1.24
C ALA A 78 -1.20 -22.93 -0.29
N PRO A 79 -0.98 -24.03 -1.03
CA PRO A 79 -0.98 -23.99 -2.48
C PRO A 79 -2.32 -23.41 -2.95
N MET A 80 -2.26 -22.19 -3.48
CA MET A 80 -3.42 -21.51 -4.05
C MET A 80 -3.85 -22.32 -5.26
N GLN A 81 -4.86 -23.18 -5.10
CA GLN A 81 -5.51 -23.81 -6.25
C GLN A 81 -6.04 -22.68 -7.12
N ARG A 82 -5.40 -22.49 -8.28
CA ARG A 82 -5.88 -21.56 -9.30
C ARG A 82 -7.20 -22.09 -9.84
N VAL A 83 -8.31 -21.67 -9.25
CA VAL A 83 -9.63 -21.85 -9.87
C VAL A 83 -9.69 -20.86 -11.04
N VAL A 84 -9.29 -21.33 -12.21
CA VAL A 84 -9.44 -20.59 -13.47
C VAL A 84 -10.91 -20.71 -13.89
N SER A 85 -11.79 -19.88 -13.32
CA SER A 85 -13.13 -19.70 -13.91
C SER A 85 -12.96 -18.96 -15.24
N ARG A 86 -12.83 -19.72 -16.33
CA ARG A 86 -13.05 -19.23 -17.70
C ARG A 86 -14.47 -18.66 -17.75
N ARG A 87 -14.61 -17.34 -17.59
CA ARG A 87 -15.86 -16.66 -17.96
C ARG A 87 -15.92 -16.69 -19.48
N LYS A 88 -16.78 -17.58 -20.00
CA LYS A 88 -17.15 -17.59 -21.40
C LYS A 88 -17.93 -16.31 -21.68
N ARG A 89 -17.35 -15.40 -22.46
CA ARG A 89 -18.06 -14.26 -23.05
C ARG A 89 -18.77 -14.84 -24.26
N ASP A 90 -20.04 -15.19 -24.11
CA ASP A 90 -20.94 -15.36 -25.24
C ASP A 90 -21.61 -13.98 -25.42
N ASP A 91 -21.14 -13.25 -26.44
CA ASP A 91 -21.86 -12.13 -27.06
C ASP A 91 -23.10 -12.73 -27.75
N GLU A 92 -24.30 -12.23 -27.47
CA GLU A 92 -25.36 -11.96 -28.46
C GLU A 92 -26.69 -11.50 -27.80
N GLU A 93 -27.07 -10.30 -28.21
CA GLU A 93 -28.43 -9.81 -28.51
C GLU A 93 -29.34 -9.19 -27.43
N GLU A 94 -29.90 -8.08 -27.90
CA GLU A 94 -30.62 -7.00 -27.26
C GLU A 94 -32.14 -7.25 -27.32
N ASP A 95 -32.85 -6.60 -26.41
CA ASP A 95 -34.24 -6.13 -26.56
C ASP A 95 -35.43 -6.95 -26.01
N SER A 96 -36.22 -6.20 -25.23
CA SER A 96 -37.64 -6.33 -24.92
C SER A 96 -38.08 -7.43 -23.94
N ARG A 97 -38.46 -7.01 -22.72
CA ARG A 97 -39.82 -7.20 -22.16
C ARG A 97 -39.99 -6.60 -20.75
N ILE A 98 -40.57 -5.41 -20.72
CA ILE A 98 -41.75 -5.05 -19.90
C ILE A 98 -41.53 -5.00 -18.38
N GLU A 99 -41.25 -3.79 -17.88
CA GLU A 99 -41.50 -3.37 -16.49
C GLU A 99 -43.02 -3.24 -16.25
N ASP A 100 -43.69 -4.37 -16.09
CA ASP A 100 -45.09 -4.46 -15.67
C ASP A 100 -45.21 -4.35 -14.15
N ARG A 101 -45.18 -3.12 -13.63
CA ARG A 101 -45.96 -2.64 -12.47
C ARG A 101 -45.41 -1.29 -12.03
N LYS A 102 -46.23 -0.25 -12.19
CA LYS A 102 -46.99 0.35 -11.08
C LYS A 102 -47.46 1.78 -11.42
N ARG A 103 -48.78 1.88 -11.62
CA ARG A 103 -49.68 3.05 -11.45
C ARG A 103 -49.94 3.88 -12.72
N VAL A 104 -51.08 3.68 -13.40
CA VAL A 104 -52.44 4.25 -13.11
C VAL A 104 -52.68 5.51 -13.96
N LEU A 105 -53.29 5.25 -15.14
CA LEU A 105 -54.39 5.94 -15.86
C LEU A 105 -54.47 7.48 -15.96
N VAL A 106 -54.91 7.89 -17.17
CA VAL A 106 -55.37 9.23 -17.67
C VAL A 106 -54.23 10.07 -18.25
N GLY A 107 -54.19 10.51 -19.51
CA GLY A 107 -55.10 10.52 -20.66
C GLY A 107 -54.77 11.78 -21.49
N GLY A 108 -54.78 11.69 -22.83
CA GLY A 108 -54.95 12.86 -23.73
C GLY A 108 -53.69 13.46 -24.39
N ASP A 109 -53.50 13.06 -25.65
CA ASP A 109 -53.12 13.80 -26.87
C ASP A 109 -52.56 15.24 -26.85
N GLY A 110 -51.64 15.50 -27.80
CA GLY A 110 -51.42 16.81 -28.43
C GLY A 110 -50.01 17.39 -28.18
N ASP A 111 -49.05 17.33 -29.09
CA ASP A 111 -48.93 18.02 -30.40
C ASP A 111 -48.16 19.36 -30.30
N ASP A 112 -47.20 19.46 -31.23
CA ASP A 112 -46.52 20.65 -31.77
C ASP A 112 -45.66 21.59 -30.93
N GLY A 113 -44.55 21.99 -31.57
CA GLY A 113 -44.04 23.35 -31.46
C GLY A 113 -42.56 23.50 -31.15
N ASP A 114 -41.74 23.48 -32.21
CA ASP A 114 -40.74 24.53 -32.48
C ASP A 114 -41.10 25.89 -31.82
N ASP A 115 -40.17 26.74 -31.37
CA ASP A 115 -39.18 27.42 -32.19
C ASP A 115 -38.39 28.40 -31.28
N ALA A 116 -37.23 28.83 -31.77
CA ALA A 116 -36.69 30.19 -31.64
C ALA A 116 -36.52 30.82 -30.24
N MET A 117 -35.27 31.01 -29.80
CA MET A 117 -34.48 32.24 -30.06
C MET A 117 -34.95 33.48 -29.28
N MET A 118 -34.04 33.88 -28.38
CA MET A 118 -33.49 35.24 -28.23
C MET A 118 -34.27 36.34 -27.50
N ALA A 119 -33.44 37.04 -26.71
CA ALA A 119 -33.38 38.50 -26.55
C ALA A 119 -34.13 39.18 -25.39
N THR A 120 -33.32 39.53 -24.39
CA THR A 120 -33.09 40.88 -23.83
C THR A 120 -34.26 41.74 -23.31
N GLY A 121 -34.11 42.11 -22.03
CA GLY A 121 -34.30 43.48 -21.51
C GLY A 121 -35.75 43.90 -21.26
N PRO A 122 -35.97 45.05 -20.58
CA PRO A 122 -35.05 46.15 -20.29
C PRO A 122 -34.22 46.03 -19.00
#